data_AF-A0AAW9LB70-F1
#
_entry.id   AF-A0AAW9LB70-F1
#
_cell.length_a   1.000
_cell.length_b   1.000
_cell.length_c   1.000
_cell.angle_alpha   90.00
_cell.angle_beta   90.00
_cell.angle_gamma   90.00
#
_symmetry.space_group_name_H-M   'P 1'
#
loop_
_entity.id
_entity.type
_entity.pdbx_description
1 polymer ?
#
loop_
_entity_poly.entity_id
_entity_poly.type
_entity_poly.pdbx_seq_one_letter_code
_entity_poly.pdbx_strand_id
1 'polypeptide(L)'
;MAKSRLASLFGGTTDGFFYGIDTNVGQGFHRVAGNLWGAFLPPTNAPTDWKNCRTIIAWGSDILRSQFQMDSEHFLEALRNGAKLVVVDPMYTTTAAKADLWLPIEPGKDAYLALAMMQVVLDEGLHDEEFLRARTTAPALVRTDTGELLRASDVSAAGDDESVVAMNSETNDVEALAPETDGSYALLGEYTVDGIETKTSLTVLKEHVDGYTPEDVADVADLNPDDVRTAARWLATRGPGGILPSYGVGRYIYGHVFGQAYAILMALTGDYGNSGNIHNQHGNLWGGNQALQVGDYTSPGTESESVSASPTTGVGYKDVISAIEDGQFDVIYAMESNMLVNQFPDRKRWIESLKNVDLIAWADMHHTPSVQHADLILPAAHWFEKEDIVPSYSHPHITYRHKVHDPLWEAKSDYWIMDKLAAHLGHEDAFLGDKHEELRMLVDRDDRLDFEELYEEGTVEMDYQTIMYQDEFGTETGRLELYDDAPPLSQVRDWTRKCRSNSRNHSKPELTTTTRNRTSIRWCSCRNTGCSGSTPSTR
;
A
#
# COMPACT_ATOMS: atom_id res chain seq x y z
N MET A 1 -3.18 20.26 -4.76
CA MET A 1 -4.60 20.69 -4.88
C MET A 1 -4.85 21.55 -6.11
N ALA A 2 -4.17 22.70 -6.28
CA ALA A 2 -4.38 23.60 -7.42
C ALA A 2 -4.19 22.94 -8.81
N LYS A 3 -3.17 22.05 -8.96
CA LYS A 3 -2.98 21.23 -10.19
C LYS A 3 -4.25 20.47 -10.58
N SER A 4 -4.81 19.71 -9.63
CA SER A 4 -6.00 18.88 -9.86
C SER A 4 -7.23 19.74 -10.16
N ARG A 5 -7.41 20.85 -9.42
CA ARG A 5 -8.48 21.82 -9.68
C ARG A 5 -8.41 22.36 -11.10
N LEU A 6 -7.21 22.81 -11.51
CA LEU A 6 -6.99 23.33 -12.86
C LEU A 6 -7.30 22.27 -13.93
N ALA A 7 -6.78 21.05 -13.79
CA ALA A 7 -7.03 19.96 -14.73
C ALA A 7 -8.54 19.64 -14.85
N SER A 8 -9.27 19.63 -13.73
CA SER A 8 -10.72 19.37 -13.72
C SER A 8 -11.54 20.41 -14.49
N LEU A 9 -11.09 21.66 -14.59
CA LEU A 9 -11.85 22.75 -15.21
C LEU A 9 -11.94 22.68 -16.74
N PHE A 10 -10.92 22.15 -17.41
CA PHE A 10 -10.87 22.08 -18.87
C PHE A 10 -10.79 20.64 -19.41
N GLY A 11 -11.05 19.64 -18.57
CA GLY A 11 -11.06 18.22 -18.95
C GLY A 11 -9.67 17.62 -19.13
N GLY A 12 -8.65 18.18 -18.47
CA GLY A 12 -7.32 17.61 -18.43
C GLY A 12 -7.29 16.27 -17.69
N THR A 13 -6.42 15.38 -18.15
CA THR A 13 -6.14 14.11 -17.47
C THR A 13 -5.01 14.32 -16.46
N THR A 14 -5.21 13.88 -15.22
CA THR A 14 -4.07 13.76 -14.29
C THR A 14 -3.57 12.32 -14.27
N ASP A 15 -2.36 12.13 -13.78
CA ASP A 15 -1.94 10.82 -13.32
C ASP A 15 -3.02 10.27 -12.37
N GLY A 16 -3.62 9.14 -12.74
CA GLY A 16 -4.59 8.48 -11.90
C GLY A 16 -3.88 8.14 -10.59
N PHE A 17 -4.35 8.74 -9.50
CA PHE A 17 -3.89 8.39 -8.17
C PHE A 17 -3.96 6.86 -8.05
N PHE A 18 -2.86 6.23 -7.59
CA PHE A 18 -2.81 4.89 -6.98
C PHE A 18 -2.27 3.64 -7.71
N TYR A 19 -1.45 3.68 -8.77
CA TYR A 19 -0.94 2.41 -9.34
C TYR A 19 0.52 2.42 -9.82
N GLY A 20 1.43 2.96 -9.00
CA GLY A 20 2.88 2.90 -9.22
C GLY A 20 3.55 1.72 -8.49
N ILE A 21 4.86 1.53 -8.71
CA ILE A 21 5.66 0.47 -8.05
C ILE A 21 5.72 0.59 -6.51
N ASP A 22 5.38 1.76 -5.98
CA ASP A 22 5.43 2.06 -4.56
C ASP A 22 4.20 1.59 -3.77
N THR A 23 3.17 1.05 -4.44
CA THR A 23 1.92 0.60 -3.81
C THR A 23 1.83 -0.92 -3.63
N ASN A 24 2.74 -1.69 -4.23
CA ASN A 24 2.63 -3.15 -4.26
C ASN A 24 2.45 -3.78 -2.88
N VAL A 25 3.30 -3.41 -1.90
CA VAL A 25 3.23 -3.97 -0.54
C VAL A 25 1.90 -3.64 0.12
N GLY A 26 1.49 -2.35 0.09
CA GLY A 26 0.20 -1.91 0.60
C GLY A 26 -0.96 -2.68 -0.04
N GLN A 27 -0.99 -2.77 -1.38
CA GLN A 27 -2.03 -3.50 -2.11
C GLN A 27 -2.14 -4.96 -1.67
N GLY A 28 -1.01 -5.63 -1.45
CA GLY A 28 -0.98 -6.98 -0.90
C GLY A 28 -1.56 -7.06 0.50
N PHE A 29 -1.13 -6.15 1.38
CA PHE A 29 -1.59 -6.09 2.77
C PHE A 29 -3.10 -5.81 2.88
N HIS A 30 -3.62 -4.88 2.06
CA HIS A 30 -5.04 -4.53 2.03
C HIS A 30 -5.95 -5.66 1.56
N ARG A 31 -5.43 -6.69 0.87
CA ARG A 31 -6.21 -7.90 0.59
C ARG A 31 -6.55 -8.68 1.87
N VAL A 32 -5.72 -8.56 2.90
CA VAL A 32 -5.87 -9.31 4.16
C VAL A 32 -6.60 -8.45 5.18
N ALA A 33 -6.15 -7.20 5.37
CA ALA A 33 -6.66 -6.30 6.41
C ALA A 33 -7.77 -5.35 5.96
N GLY A 34 -8.13 -5.40 4.67
CA GLY A 34 -9.01 -4.42 4.07
C GLY A 34 -8.32 -3.07 3.84
N ASN A 35 -8.97 -2.23 3.05
CA ASN A 35 -8.51 -0.86 2.86
C ASN A 35 -9.11 0.01 3.96
N LEU A 36 -8.38 0.18 5.06
CA LEU A 36 -8.78 1.15 6.07
C LEU A 36 -8.51 2.54 5.52
N TRP A 37 -7.25 2.88 5.19
CA TRP A 37 -6.88 4.11 4.49
C TRP A 37 -5.45 3.96 3.94
N GLY A 38 -5.12 4.61 2.81
CA GLY A 38 -3.77 4.60 2.24
C GLY A 38 -3.54 3.52 1.17
N ALA A 39 -2.70 3.82 0.18
CA ALA A 39 -2.47 2.92 -0.96
C ALA A 39 -1.01 2.49 -1.14
N PHE A 40 -0.06 3.20 -0.51
CA PHE A 40 1.37 2.96 -0.70
C PHE A 40 1.85 1.83 0.21
N LEU A 41 1.74 2.07 1.51
CA LEU A 41 2.10 1.15 2.57
C LEU A 41 0.98 1.13 3.60
N PRO A 42 0.80 0.04 4.35
CA PRO A 42 -0.36 -0.08 5.21
C PRO A 42 -0.27 0.85 6.42
N PRO A 43 -1.43 1.19 7.01
CA PRO A 43 -1.49 1.88 8.29
C PRO A 43 -0.67 1.16 9.36
N THR A 44 -0.07 1.94 10.25
CA THR A 44 0.74 1.43 11.37
C THR A 44 0.59 2.35 12.57
N ASN A 45 0.86 1.85 13.77
CA ASN A 45 0.85 2.67 14.97
C ASN A 45 1.74 3.90 14.80
N ALA A 46 1.37 4.95 15.52
CA ALA A 46 2.18 6.16 15.65
C ALA A 46 3.64 5.81 15.96
N PRO A 47 4.63 6.48 15.32
CA PRO A 47 6.03 6.23 15.62
C PRO A 47 6.36 6.38 17.12
N THR A 48 5.69 7.30 17.82
CA THR A 48 5.82 7.50 19.28
C THR A 48 5.46 6.29 20.14
N ASP A 49 4.69 5.34 19.60
CA ASP A 49 4.30 4.09 20.26
C ASP A 49 5.28 2.93 19.98
N TRP A 50 6.13 3.05 18.95
CA TRP A 50 7.08 1.98 18.57
C TRP A 50 8.07 1.64 19.68
N LYS A 51 8.30 2.56 20.62
CA LYS A 51 9.12 2.34 21.83
C LYS A 51 8.67 1.15 22.69
N ASN A 52 7.42 0.69 22.51
CA ASN A 52 6.82 -0.44 23.21
C ASN A 52 7.06 -1.79 22.49
N CYS A 53 7.53 -1.77 21.25
CA CYS A 53 7.85 -2.95 20.46
C CYS A 53 8.96 -3.79 21.11
N ARG A 54 8.89 -5.12 20.99
CA ARG A 54 9.91 -6.05 21.52
C ARG A 54 10.69 -6.81 20.45
N THR A 55 10.17 -6.87 19.24
CA THR A 55 10.86 -7.41 18.07
C THR A 55 10.49 -6.60 16.84
N ILE A 56 11.50 -6.05 16.16
CA ILE A 56 11.34 -5.31 14.91
C ILE A 56 12.04 -6.08 13.80
N ILE A 57 11.33 -6.37 12.71
CA ILE A 57 11.90 -6.88 11.46
C ILE A 57 11.90 -5.75 10.44
N ALA A 58 13.05 -5.09 10.26
CA ALA A 58 13.22 -4.11 9.18
C ALA A 58 13.48 -4.85 7.87
N TRP A 59 12.52 -4.80 6.94
CA TRP A 59 12.48 -5.67 5.77
C TRP A 59 12.57 -4.86 4.47
N GLY A 60 13.72 -4.92 3.80
CA GLY A 60 14.03 -4.07 2.65
C GLY A 60 13.98 -2.57 2.99
N SER A 61 14.25 -2.21 4.25
CA SER A 61 14.16 -0.86 4.79
C SER A 61 15.49 -0.42 5.44
N ASP A 62 16.13 0.60 4.84
CA ASP A 62 17.25 1.32 5.45
C ASP A 62 16.74 2.58 6.17
N ILE A 63 15.88 2.39 7.18
CA ILE A 63 15.22 3.48 7.93
C ILE A 63 16.18 4.58 8.39
N LEU A 64 17.39 4.21 8.86
CA LEU A 64 18.40 5.17 9.34
C LEU A 64 18.99 6.06 8.25
N ARG A 65 18.77 5.74 6.97
CA ARG A 65 19.19 6.53 5.82
C ARG A 65 18.02 7.21 5.12
N SER A 66 16.91 6.49 4.95
CA SER A 66 15.76 6.95 4.16
C SER A 66 14.74 7.74 4.98
N GLN A 67 14.68 7.53 6.30
CA GLN A 67 13.72 8.16 7.22
C GLN A 67 14.41 8.80 8.43
N PHE A 68 15.61 9.37 8.22
CA PHE A 68 16.40 9.93 9.32
C PHE A 68 15.67 11.04 10.09
N GLN A 69 14.91 11.88 9.39
CA GLN A 69 14.25 13.05 9.97
C GLN A 69 12.88 12.76 10.60
N MET A 70 12.26 11.62 10.28
CA MET A 70 10.88 11.30 10.68
C MET A 70 10.85 10.20 11.72
N ASP A 71 11.12 8.96 11.30
CA ASP A 71 10.82 7.78 12.11
C ASP A 71 12.04 7.20 12.84
N SER A 72 13.25 7.57 12.44
CA SER A 72 14.49 6.93 12.90
C SER A 72 14.74 7.04 14.40
N GLU A 73 14.43 8.18 15.03
CA GLU A 73 14.65 8.32 16.48
C GLU A 73 13.69 7.44 17.29
N HIS A 74 12.43 7.32 16.86
CA HIS A 74 11.45 6.44 17.49
C HIS A 74 11.82 4.96 17.35
N PHE A 75 12.31 4.57 16.17
CA PHE A 75 12.89 3.26 15.95
C PHE A 75 14.09 3.00 16.88
N LEU A 76 15.02 3.95 16.99
CA LEU A 76 16.18 3.83 17.89
C LEU A 76 15.76 3.78 19.37
N GLU A 77 14.71 4.50 19.77
CA GLU A 77 14.13 4.44 21.11
C GLU A 77 13.64 3.03 21.44
N ALA A 78 12.93 2.37 20.50
CA ALA A 78 12.51 0.97 20.66
C ALA A 78 13.70 0.03 20.89
N LEU A 79 14.79 0.20 20.13
CA LEU A 79 16.01 -0.59 20.33
C LEU A 79 16.64 -0.35 21.71
N ARG A 80 16.70 0.91 22.16
CA ARG A 80 17.19 1.27 23.51
C ARG A 80 16.31 0.67 24.61
N ASN A 81 15.02 0.48 24.35
CA ASN A 81 14.06 -0.18 25.24
C ASN A 81 14.12 -1.72 25.17
N GLY A 82 15.07 -2.28 24.44
CA GLY A 82 15.35 -3.72 24.40
C GLY A 82 14.63 -4.49 23.30
N ALA A 83 14.05 -3.80 22.31
CA ALA A 83 13.55 -4.46 21.11
C ALA A 83 14.68 -5.22 20.41
N LYS A 84 14.41 -6.46 19.98
CA LYS A 84 15.31 -7.21 19.10
C LYS A 84 15.15 -6.74 17.67
N LEU A 85 16.27 -6.53 16.98
CA LEU A 85 16.26 -6.09 15.60
C LEU A 85 16.72 -7.22 14.66
N VAL A 86 15.81 -7.63 13.78
CA VAL A 86 16.12 -8.43 12.59
C VAL A 86 16.14 -7.49 11.39
N VAL A 87 17.16 -7.56 10.56
CA VAL A 87 17.21 -6.83 9.29
C VAL A 87 17.25 -7.83 8.15
N VAL A 88 16.26 -7.74 7.25
CA VAL A 88 16.22 -8.52 6.02
C VAL A 88 16.56 -7.59 4.87
N ASP A 89 17.79 -7.69 4.37
CA ASP A 89 18.29 -6.83 3.30
C ASP A 89 19.46 -7.53 2.60
N PRO A 90 19.49 -7.61 1.26
CA PRO A 90 20.65 -8.15 0.54
C PRO A 90 21.96 -7.42 0.85
N MET A 91 21.87 -6.14 1.26
CA MET A 91 22.99 -5.27 1.55
C MET A 91 23.17 -5.11 3.07
N TYR A 92 24.43 -5.04 3.52
CA TYR A 92 24.74 -4.66 4.90
C TYR A 92 24.59 -3.13 5.07
N THR A 93 23.35 -2.68 5.28
CA THR A 93 22.96 -1.27 5.38
C THR A 93 23.30 -0.62 6.72
N THR A 94 23.02 0.69 6.85
CA THR A 94 23.19 1.42 8.11
C THR A 94 22.30 0.85 9.21
N THR A 95 21.07 0.47 8.85
CA THR A 95 20.15 -0.25 9.74
C THR A 95 20.67 -1.66 10.07
N ALA A 96 21.20 -2.42 9.10
CA ALA A 96 21.78 -3.76 9.35
C ALA A 96 22.93 -3.72 10.36
N ALA A 97 23.73 -2.65 10.39
CA ALA A 97 24.81 -2.47 11.36
C ALA A 97 24.33 -2.33 12.82
N LYS A 98 23.02 -2.18 13.06
CA LYS A 98 22.40 -2.16 14.39
C LYS A 98 21.69 -3.48 14.74
N ALA A 99 21.58 -4.40 13.79
CA ALA A 99 20.78 -5.61 13.94
C ALA A 99 21.37 -6.60 14.96
N ASP A 100 20.49 -7.25 15.73
CA ASP A 100 20.84 -8.46 16.45
C ASP A 100 21.00 -9.65 15.49
N LEU A 101 20.23 -9.64 14.40
CA LEU A 101 20.28 -10.64 13.34
C LEU A 101 20.13 -9.96 11.96
N TRP A 102 21.06 -10.23 11.05
CA TRP A 102 20.96 -9.80 9.66
C TRP A 102 20.75 -11.02 8.76
N LEU A 103 19.70 -10.98 7.94
CA LEU A 103 19.37 -11.97 6.93
C LEU A 103 19.74 -11.40 5.54
N PRO A 104 20.89 -11.78 4.96
CA PRO A 104 21.38 -11.29 3.68
C PRO A 104 20.65 -11.96 2.49
N ILE A 105 19.33 -11.77 2.43
CA ILE A 105 18.47 -12.49 1.50
C ILE A 105 18.85 -12.26 0.02
N GLU A 106 18.75 -13.30 -0.81
CA GLU A 106 18.82 -13.13 -2.25
C GLU A 106 17.67 -12.21 -2.74
N PRO A 107 17.94 -11.17 -3.55
CA PRO A 107 16.92 -10.22 -4.01
C PRO A 107 15.67 -10.88 -4.61
N GLY A 108 14.49 -10.50 -4.11
CA GLY A 108 13.19 -10.94 -4.61
C GLY A 108 12.73 -12.31 -4.08
N LYS A 109 13.37 -12.84 -3.03
CA LYS A 109 12.96 -14.08 -2.35
C LYS A 109 12.14 -13.85 -1.08
N ASP A 110 11.75 -12.61 -0.80
CA ASP A 110 11.12 -12.18 0.46
C ASP A 110 9.83 -12.93 0.79
N ALA A 111 8.98 -13.21 -0.21
CA ALA A 111 7.76 -13.98 0.00
C ALA A 111 8.04 -15.42 0.46
N TYR A 112 9.11 -16.05 -0.01
CA TYR A 112 9.51 -17.38 0.47
C TYR A 112 9.92 -17.34 1.94
N LEU A 113 10.69 -16.31 2.33
CA LEU A 113 11.08 -16.13 3.73
C LEU A 113 9.86 -15.92 4.63
N ALA A 114 8.90 -15.09 4.22
CA ALA A 114 7.66 -14.90 4.98
C ALA A 114 6.88 -16.22 5.15
N LEU A 115 6.77 -17.04 4.09
CA LEU A 115 6.12 -18.36 4.15
C LEU A 115 6.87 -19.35 5.05
N ALA A 116 8.20 -19.36 5.03
CA ALA A 116 8.98 -20.19 5.95
C ALA A 116 8.85 -19.76 7.40
N MET A 117 8.75 -18.45 7.66
CA MET A 117 8.47 -17.97 9.01
C MET A 117 7.08 -18.39 9.49
N MET A 118 6.05 -18.34 8.63
CA MET A 118 4.73 -18.88 8.97
C MET A 118 4.76 -20.38 9.25
N GLN A 119 5.51 -21.14 8.45
CA GLN A 119 5.68 -22.58 8.64
C GLN A 119 6.22 -22.87 10.04
N VAL A 120 7.27 -22.15 10.47
CA VAL A 120 7.84 -22.28 11.83
C VAL A 120 6.79 -21.95 12.90
N VAL A 121 6.06 -20.83 12.74
CA VAL A 121 5.04 -20.41 13.72
C VAL A 121 3.92 -21.45 13.85
N LEU A 122 3.46 -22.04 12.73
CA LEU A 122 2.39 -23.03 12.70
C LEU A 122 2.84 -24.45 13.10
N ASP A 123 4.08 -24.82 12.84
CA ASP A 123 4.63 -26.13 13.19
C ASP A 123 5.00 -26.22 14.67
N GLU A 124 5.54 -25.13 15.23
CA GLU A 124 5.89 -25.06 16.66
C GLU A 124 4.72 -24.66 17.57
N GLY A 125 3.54 -24.36 16.99
CA GLY A 125 2.35 -23.97 17.76
C GLY A 125 2.50 -22.62 18.47
N LEU A 126 3.17 -21.66 17.82
CA LEU A 126 3.48 -20.33 18.38
C LEU A 126 2.47 -19.25 17.95
N HIS A 127 1.41 -19.63 17.25
CA HIS A 127 0.40 -18.67 16.77
C HIS A 127 -0.57 -18.27 17.90
N ASP A 128 -1.08 -17.05 17.82
CA ASP A 128 -2.08 -16.51 18.75
C ASP A 128 -3.47 -17.07 18.42
N GLU A 129 -3.84 -18.19 19.05
CA GLU A 129 -5.14 -18.82 18.82
C GLU A 129 -6.33 -17.93 19.22
N GLU A 130 -6.18 -17.08 20.24
CA GLU A 130 -7.27 -16.21 20.70
C GLU A 130 -7.57 -15.16 19.65
N PHE A 131 -6.53 -14.47 19.18
CA PHE A 131 -6.64 -13.48 18.11
C PHE A 131 -7.16 -14.10 16.81
N LEU A 132 -6.60 -15.24 16.40
CA LEU A 132 -7.01 -15.92 15.17
C LEU A 132 -8.49 -16.30 15.18
N ARG A 133 -9.01 -16.75 16.31
CA ARG A 133 -10.41 -17.16 16.47
C ARG A 133 -11.36 -15.96 16.48
N ALA A 134 -10.99 -14.91 17.21
CA ALA A 134 -11.86 -13.75 17.43
C ALA A 134 -11.90 -12.78 16.24
N ARG A 135 -10.76 -12.54 15.58
CA ARG A 135 -10.58 -11.39 14.67
C ARG A 135 -10.16 -11.72 13.24
N THR A 136 -10.01 -13.00 12.90
CA THR A 136 -9.62 -13.43 11.56
C THR A 136 -10.61 -14.43 10.96
N THR A 137 -10.44 -14.74 9.68
CA THR A 137 -11.14 -15.84 8.99
C THR A 137 -10.42 -17.18 9.11
N ALA A 138 -9.42 -17.34 10.00
CA ALA A 138 -8.78 -18.62 10.29
C ALA A 138 -9.78 -19.79 10.53
N PRO A 139 -10.90 -19.59 11.26
CA PRO A 139 -11.88 -20.66 11.48
C PRO A 139 -12.83 -20.90 10.29
N ALA A 140 -12.86 -20.00 9.29
CA ALA A 140 -13.80 -20.08 8.18
C ALA A 140 -13.61 -21.36 7.38
N LEU A 141 -14.70 -21.98 6.95
CA LEU A 141 -14.67 -23.23 6.19
C LEU A 141 -14.46 -22.96 4.71
N VAL A 142 -13.48 -23.65 4.11
CA VAL A 142 -13.17 -23.64 2.68
C VAL A 142 -13.64 -24.96 2.08
N ARG A 143 -14.42 -24.88 1.00
CA ARG A 143 -14.93 -26.04 0.29
C ARG A 143 -13.82 -26.71 -0.51
N THR A 144 -13.70 -28.03 -0.39
CA THR A 144 -12.65 -28.79 -1.11
C THR A 144 -12.96 -29.02 -2.59
N ASP A 145 -14.21 -28.91 -3.00
CA ASP A 145 -14.67 -29.12 -4.39
C ASP A 145 -14.41 -27.89 -5.28
N THR A 146 -14.69 -26.69 -4.77
CA THR A 146 -14.53 -25.41 -5.49
C THR A 146 -13.28 -24.65 -5.09
N GLY A 147 -12.81 -24.80 -3.84
CA GLY A 147 -11.78 -23.94 -3.25
C GLY A 147 -12.30 -22.56 -2.85
N GLU A 148 -13.62 -22.40 -2.70
CA GLU A 148 -14.27 -21.16 -2.25
C GLU A 148 -14.67 -21.30 -0.77
N LEU A 149 -14.75 -20.18 -0.05
CA LEU A 149 -15.29 -20.10 1.30
C LEU A 149 -16.75 -20.55 1.29
N LEU A 150 -17.11 -21.41 2.25
CA LEU A 150 -18.48 -21.84 2.48
C LEU A 150 -19.28 -20.65 3.05
N ARG A 151 -20.40 -20.33 2.40
CA ARG A 151 -21.27 -19.21 2.80
C ARG A 151 -22.48 -19.70 3.59
N ALA A 152 -23.12 -18.81 4.34
CA ALA A 152 -24.30 -19.16 5.12
C ALA A 152 -25.45 -19.68 4.23
N SER A 153 -25.57 -19.17 3.01
CA SER A 153 -26.54 -19.64 2.00
C SER A 153 -26.31 -21.07 1.50
N ASP A 154 -25.08 -21.60 1.58
CA ASP A 154 -24.77 -22.99 1.24
C ASP A 154 -25.30 -23.98 2.30
N VAL A 155 -25.44 -23.53 3.55
CA VAL A 155 -25.82 -24.36 4.72
C VAL A 155 -27.30 -24.23 5.05
N SER A 156 -27.90 -23.05 4.82
CA SER A 156 -29.30 -22.79 5.15
C SER A 156 -29.97 -21.92 4.11
N ALA A 157 -31.22 -22.25 3.76
CA ALA A 157 -32.04 -21.44 2.86
C ALA A 157 -32.37 -20.03 3.41
N ALA A 158 -32.12 -19.78 4.69
CA ALA A 158 -32.27 -18.47 5.32
C ALA A 158 -30.94 -17.71 5.44
N GLY A 159 -29.80 -18.31 5.07
CA GLY A 159 -28.49 -17.69 5.10
C GLY A 159 -28.26 -16.78 3.88
N ASP A 160 -27.40 -15.78 4.06
CA ASP A 160 -26.96 -14.87 3.01
C ASP A 160 -25.68 -15.35 2.30
N ASP A 161 -25.40 -14.76 1.13
CA ASP A 161 -24.26 -15.10 0.28
C ASP A 161 -22.94 -14.41 0.72
N GLU A 162 -22.99 -13.53 1.71
CA GLU A 162 -21.85 -12.71 2.13
C GLU A 162 -21.15 -13.34 3.34
N SER A 163 -21.91 -13.83 4.31
CA SER A 163 -21.43 -14.37 5.57
C SER A 163 -20.70 -15.70 5.37
N VAL A 164 -19.44 -15.75 5.78
CA VAL A 164 -18.67 -16.99 5.89
C VAL A 164 -19.04 -17.74 7.16
N VAL A 165 -18.92 -19.07 7.14
CA VAL A 165 -19.26 -19.92 8.29
C VAL A 165 -18.05 -20.65 8.86
N ALA A 166 -18.13 -20.98 10.15
CA ALA A 166 -17.14 -21.74 10.90
C ALA A 166 -17.79 -22.88 11.69
N MET A 167 -16.99 -23.88 12.06
CA MET A 167 -17.42 -24.95 12.97
C MET A 167 -17.20 -24.54 14.43
N ASN A 168 -18.25 -24.56 15.24
CA ASN A 168 -18.14 -24.41 16.69
C ASN A 168 -17.62 -25.72 17.31
N SER A 169 -16.46 -25.67 17.95
CA SER A 169 -15.76 -26.81 18.54
C SER A 169 -16.44 -27.38 19.80
N GLU A 170 -17.35 -26.64 20.45
CA GLU A 170 -18.09 -27.10 21.63
C GLU A 170 -19.42 -27.75 21.25
N THR A 171 -20.18 -27.12 20.37
CA THR A 171 -21.52 -27.60 19.96
C THR A 171 -21.46 -28.55 18.76
N ASN A 172 -20.42 -28.47 17.94
CA ASN A 172 -20.33 -29.06 16.60
C ASN A 172 -21.40 -28.53 15.62
N ASP A 173 -21.89 -27.32 15.86
CA ASP A 173 -22.78 -26.61 14.96
C ASP A 173 -21.98 -25.70 14.01
N VAL A 174 -22.54 -25.47 12.82
CA VAL A 174 -22.01 -24.51 11.84
C VAL A 174 -22.65 -23.15 12.09
N GLU A 175 -21.82 -22.14 12.28
CA GLU A 175 -22.23 -20.79 12.64
C GLU A 175 -21.63 -19.76 11.69
N ALA A 176 -22.38 -18.70 11.41
CA ALA A 176 -21.85 -17.54 10.67
C ALA A 176 -20.83 -16.78 11.53
N LEU A 177 -19.71 -16.39 10.92
CA LEU A 177 -18.73 -15.52 11.54
C LEU A 177 -19.18 -14.06 11.39
N ALA A 178 -19.64 -13.43 12.47
CA ALA A 178 -19.87 -11.99 12.50
C ALA A 178 -18.55 -11.21 12.69
N PRO A 179 -18.50 -9.92 12.33
CA PRO A 179 -17.36 -9.04 12.65
C PRO A 179 -17.08 -9.09 14.16
N GLU A 180 -15.86 -9.48 14.53
CA GLU A 180 -15.38 -9.59 15.93
C GLU A 180 -16.30 -10.36 16.90
N THR A 181 -16.25 -11.68 16.83
CA THR A 181 -17.05 -12.54 17.72
C THR A 181 -16.16 -13.47 18.50
N ASP A 182 -16.28 -13.37 19.82
CA ASP A 182 -15.79 -14.40 20.73
C ASP A 182 -16.67 -15.63 20.59
N GLY A 183 -16.06 -16.75 20.21
CA GLY A 183 -16.75 -18.02 20.06
C GLY A 183 -15.74 -19.14 20.04
N SER A 184 -16.15 -20.34 20.46
CA SER A 184 -15.29 -21.52 20.49
C SER A 184 -15.17 -22.15 19.10
N TYR A 185 -14.74 -21.38 18.09
CA TYR A 185 -14.55 -21.88 16.73
C TYR A 185 -13.29 -22.74 16.59
N ALA A 186 -13.40 -23.82 15.83
CA ALA A 186 -12.27 -24.68 15.50
C ALA A 186 -11.32 -23.98 14.53
N LEU A 187 -10.05 -23.88 14.90
CA LEU A 187 -9.01 -23.29 14.05
C LEU A 187 -8.44 -24.28 13.04
N LEU A 188 -8.28 -25.54 13.42
CA LEU A 188 -7.74 -26.61 12.57
C LEU A 188 -8.76 -27.74 12.48
N GLY A 189 -8.97 -28.29 11.28
CA GLY A 189 -9.85 -29.42 11.07
C GLY A 189 -10.38 -29.56 9.65
N GLU A 190 -10.92 -30.75 9.39
CA GLU A 190 -11.68 -31.10 8.20
C GLU A 190 -13.09 -31.51 8.64
N TYR A 191 -14.11 -31.04 7.93
CA TYR A 191 -15.51 -31.21 8.30
C TYR A 191 -16.38 -31.48 7.08
N THR A 192 -17.42 -32.27 7.27
CA THR A 192 -18.47 -32.46 6.25
C THR A 192 -19.72 -31.70 6.69
N VAL A 193 -20.11 -30.67 5.93
CA VAL A 193 -21.29 -29.84 6.20
C VAL A 193 -22.29 -30.03 5.08
N ASP A 194 -23.48 -30.58 5.39
CA ASP A 194 -24.53 -30.90 4.42
C ASP A 194 -24.05 -31.66 3.16
N GLY A 195 -23.06 -32.54 3.36
CA GLY A 195 -22.46 -33.35 2.29
C GLY A 195 -21.35 -32.66 1.48
N ILE A 196 -20.98 -31.43 1.86
CA ILE A 196 -19.84 -30.70 1.31
C ILE A 196 -18.62 -30.94 2.20
N GLU A 197 -17.54 -31.46 1.63
CA GLU A 197 -16.27 -31.64 2.34
C GLU A 197 -15.52 -30.30 2.42
N THR A 198 -15.13 -29.91 3.63
CA THR A 198 -14.53 -28.61 3.94
C THR A 198 -13.29 -28.74 4.83
N LYS A 199 -12.44 -27.73 4.79
CA LYS A 199 -11.33 -27.55 5.74
C LYS A 199 -11.36 -26.15 6.32
N THR A 200 -10.87 -25.94 7.53
CA THR A 200 -10.69 -24.56 8.02
C THR A 200 -9.63 -23.83 7.19
N SER A 201 -9.80 -22.51 7.03
CA SER A 201 -8.86 -21.62 6.33
C SER A 201 -7.43 -21.76 6.86
N LEU A 202 -7.25 -21.86 8.18
CA LEU A 202 -5.93 -22.08 8.77
C LEU A 202 -5.35 -23.48 8.44
N THR A 203 -6.18 -24.51 8.31
CA THR A 203 -5.72 -25.84 7.85
C THR A 203 -5.20 -25.74 6.42
N VAL A 204 -5.92 -25.03 5.54
CA VAL A 204 -5.48 -24.79 4.16
C VAL A 204 -4.17 -24.01 4.11
N LEU A 205 -4.00 -22.99 4.97
CA LEU A 205 -2.74 -22.26 5.08
C LEU A 205 -1.60 -23.16 5.59
N LYS A 206 -1.84 -23.96 6.64
CA LYS A 206 -0.83 -24.88 7.20
C LYS A 206 -0.34 -25.86 6.14
N GLU A 207 -1.27 -26.53 5.43
CA GLU A 207 -0.93 -27.44 4.33
C GLU A 207 -0.17 -26.74 3.18
N HIS A 208 -0.44 -25.45 2.94
CA HIS A 208 0.30 -24.69 1.95
C HIS A 208 1.75 -24.43 2.38
N VAL A 209 1.95 -23.98 3.63
CA VAL A 209 3.28 -23.58 4.12
C VAL A 209 4.16 -24.78 4.49
N ASP A 210 3.61 -25.99 4.65
CA ASP A 210 4.37 -27.22 4.86
C ASP A 210 5.43 -27.48 3.77
N GLY A 211 5.22 -26.93 2.56
CA GLY A 211 6.19 -27.00 1.46
C GLY A 211 7.30 -25.93 1.49
N TYR A 212 7.38 -25.11 2.55
CA TYR A 212 8.31 -24.00 2.70
C TYR A 212 9.07 -24.12 4.02
N THR A 213 9.75 -25.25 4.24
CA THR A 213 10.59 -25.41 5.43
C THR A 213 11.73 -24.37 5.44
N PRO A 214 12.28 -24.01 6.61
CA PRO A 214 13.47 -23.18 6.69
C PRO A 214 14.64 -23.70 5.83
N GLU A 215 14.77 -25.02 5.71
CA GLU A 215 15.76 -25.68 4.84
C GLU A 215 15.47 -25.40 3.35
N ASP A 216 14.25 -25.66 2.88
CA ASP A 216 13.89 -25.46 1.47
C ASP A 216 14.04 -23.99 1.05
N VAL A 217 13.68 -23.05 1.93
CA VAL A 217 13.78 -21.62 1.64
C VAL A 217 15.22 -21.11 1.78
N ALA A 218 15.99 -21.60 2.73
CA ALA A 218 17.42 -21.29 2.85
C ALA A 218 18.19 -21.61 1.57
N ASP A 219 17.91 -22.77 0.95
CA ASP A 219 18.54 -23.19 -0.31
C ASP A 219 18.22 -22.25 -1.48
N VAL A 220 17.02 -21.63 -1.50
CA VAL A 220 16.56 -20.76 -2.59
C VAL A 220 16.87 -19.28 -2.33
N ALA A 221 17.04 -18.88 -1.07
CA ALA A 221 17.20 -17.49 -0.65
C ALA A 221 18.61 -17.16 -0.12
N ASP A 222 19.52 -18.15 -0.12
CA ASP A 222 20.88 -18.07 0.42
C ASP A 222 20.92 -17.60 1.89
N LEU A 223 20.12 -18.27 2.72
CA LEU A 223 19.99 -17.98 4.15
C LEU A 223 20.41 -19.17 5.01
N ASN A 224 20.62 -18.92 6.30
CA ASN A 224 20.79 -19.97 7.30
C ASN A 224 19.41 -20.37 7.88
N PRO A 225 19.00 -21.66 7.81
CA PRO A 225 17.71 -22.11 8.35
C PRO A 225 17.48 -21.76 9.83
N ASP A 226 18.53 -21.79 10.65
CA ASP A 226 18.42 -21.50 12.08
C ASP A 226 18.16 -20.02 12.35
N ASP A 227 18.65 -19.14 11.48
CA ASP A 227 18.41 -17.71 11.56
C ASP A 227 16.97 -17.38 11.15
N VAL A 228 16.42 -18.08 10.14
CA VAL A 228 15.00 -18.00 9.77
C VAL A 228 14.10 -18.41 10.95
N ARG A 229 14.40 -19.54 11.60
CA ARG A 229 13.69 -19.97 12.82
C ARG A 229 13.81 -18.95 13.95
N THR A 230 14.99 -18.37 14.13
CA THR A 230 15.24 -17.36 15.17
C THR A 230 14.39 -16.12 14.93
N ALA A 231 14.34 -15.61 13.69
CA ALA A 231 13.51 -14.47 13.33
C ALA A 231 12.02 -14.76 13.57
N ALA A 232 11.52 -15.92 13.13
CA ALA A 232 10.12 -16.33 13.33
C ALA A 232 9.76 -16.43 14.82
N ARG A 233 10.58 -17.12 15.62
CA ARG A 233 10.37 -17.27 17.06
C ARG A 233 10.44 -15.93 17.79
N TRP A 234 11.39 -15.06 17.43
CA TRP A 234 11.49 -13.75 18.06
C TRP A 234 10.25 -12.89 17.78
N LEU A 235 9.70 -12.95 16.57
CA LEU A 235 8.45 -12.26 16.27
C LEU A 235 7.30 -12.82 17.12
N ALA A 236 7.10 -14.14 17.08
CA ALA A 236 5.96 -14.80 17.70
C ALA A 236 5.96 -14.79 19.24
N THR A 237 7.12 -14.84 19.90
CA THR A 237 7.16 -15.10 21.36
C THR A 237 7.68 -13.95 22.21
N ARG A 238 8.17 -12.85 21.61
CA ARG A 238 8.76 -11.75 22.39
C ARG A 238 7.80 -10.60 22.64
N GLY A 239 6.84 -10.38 21.73
CA GLY A 239 5.65 -9.51 21.75
C GLY A 239 5.75 -8.14 22.44
N PRO A 240 5.10 -7.07 21.99
CA PRO A 240 4.48 -6.84 20.68
C PRO A 240 5.54 -6.84 19.58
N GLY A 241 5.25 -7.53 18.47
CA GLY A 241 6.08 -7.63 17.29
C GLY A 241 5.78 -6.52 16.28
N GLY A 242 6.71 -6.32 15.36
CA GLY A 242 6.57 -5.37 14.28
C GLY A 242 7.38 -5.75 13.06
N ILE A 243 6.76 -5.66 11.88
CA ILE A 243 7.45 -5.74 10.59
C ILE A 243 7.42 -4.35 9.97
N LEU A 244 8.61 -3.88 9.62
CA LEU A 244 8.88 -2.54 9.11
C LEU A 244 9.34 -2.68 7.64
N PRO A 245 8.43 -2.91 6.68
CA PRO A 245 8.76 -2.97 5.27
C PRO A 245 8.99 -1.57 4.68
N SER A 246 9.63 -1.54 3.51
CA SER A 246 9.78 -0.34 2.68
C SER A 246 9.74 -0.66 1.19
N TYR A 247 10.02 0.33 0.35
CA TYR A 247 10.06 0.23 -1.09
C TYR A 247 11.05 -0.82 -1.62
N GLY A 248 12.04 -1.25 -0.83
CA GLY A 248 12.98 -2.32 -1.22
C GLY A 248 12.28 -3.62 -1.60
N VAL A 249 11.23 -3.99 -0.86
CA VAL A 249 10.39 -5.18 -1.14
C VAL A 249 9.18 -4.88 -2.03
N GLY A 250 8.78 -3.60 -2.12
CA GLY A 250 7.66 -3.17 -2.97
C GLY A 250 7.98 -3.06 -4.46
N ARG A 251 9.25 -2.80 -4.81
CA ARG A 251 9.66 -2.55 -6.21
C ARG A 251 9.99 -3.81 -7.01
N TYR A 252 9.44 -4.96 -6.61
CA TYR A 252 9.44 -6.21 -7.37
C TYR A 252 8.09 -6.44 -8.05
N ILE A 253 8.09 -7.23 -9.14
CA ILE A 253 6.88 -7.62 -9.89
C ILE A 253 5.81 -8.25 -8.96
N TYR A 254 6.24 -8.99 -7.94
CA TYR A 254 5.38 -9.69 -7.00
C TYR A 254 5.38 -9.09 -5.58
N GLY A 255 5.70 -7.80 -5.43
CA GLY A 255 5.73 -7.14 -4.10
C GLY A 255 4.39 -7.22 -3.34
N HIS A 256 3.27 -7.32 -4.06
CA HIS A 256 1.94 -7.54 -3.45
C HIS A 256 1.76 -8.93 -2.85
N VAL A 257 2.45 -9.94 -3.37
CA VAL A 257 2.44 -11.28 -2.76
C VAL A 257 3.17 -11.25 -1.42
N PHE A 258 4.31 -10.55 -1.35
CA PHE A 258 4.98 -10.28 -0.08
C PHE A 258 4.06 -9.51 0.88
N GLY A 259 3.41 -8.45 0.40
CA GLY A 259 2.46 -7.65 1.18
C GLY A 259 1.37 -8.48 1.85
N GLN A 260 0.77 -9.40 1.09
CA GLN A 260 -0.22 -10.36 1.60
C GLN A 260 0.41 -11.31 2.62
N ALA A 261 1.56 -11.89 2.28
CA ALA A 261 2.23 -12.85 3.15
C ALA A 261 2.57 -12.25 4.52
N TYR A 262 3.25 -11.10 4.60
CA TYR A 262 3.62 -10.60 5.92
C TYR A 262 2.42 -10.11 6.75
N ALA A 263 1.33 -9.66 6.12
CA ALA A 263 0.07 -9.39 6.83
C ALA A 263 -0.46 -10.64 7.55
N ILE A 264 -0.47 -11.78 6.86
CA ILE A 264 -0.85 -13.07 7.45
C ILE A 264 0.12 -13.47 8.55
N LEU A 265 1.42 -13.27 8.35
CA LEU A 265 2.42 -13.58 9.37
C LEU A 265 2.18 -12.78 10.66
N MET A 266 1.90 -11.48 10.54
CA MET A 266 1.52 -10.62 11.69
C MET A 266 0.20 -11.08 12.33
N ALA A 267 -0.75 -11.60 11.54
CA ALA A 267 -2.01 -12.10 12.06
C ALA A 267 -1.82 -13.39 12.85
N LEU A 268 -0.93 -14.28 12.39
CA LEU A 268 -0.56 -15.49 13.12
C LEU A 268 0.07 -15.18 14.48
N THR A 269 0.80 -14.07 14.61
CA THR A 269 1.44 -13.67 15.88
C THR A 269 0.57 -12.75 16.75
N GLY A 270 -0.66 -12.44 16.33
CA GLY A 270 -1.58 -11.56 17.07
C GLY A 270 -1.15 -10.10 17.09
N ASP A 271 -0.28 -9.67 16.17
CA ASP A 271 0.36 -8.35 16.19
C ASP A 271 -0.48 -7.24 15.53
N TYR A 272 -1.79 -7.22 15.82
CA TYR A 272 -2.74 -6.18 15.39
C TYR A 272 -3.50 -5.62 16.59
N GLY A 273 -3.77 -4.31 16.61
CA GLY A 273 -4.57 -3.69 17.67
C GLY A 273 -3.84 -3.46 18.99
N ASN A 274 -2.55 -3.80 19.09
CA ASN A 274 -1.76 -3.67 20.31
C ASN A 274 -0.77 -2.50 20.25
N SER A 275 -0.49 -1.92 21.42
CA SER A 275 0.61 -0.94 21.59
C SER A 275 1.94 -1.61 21.24
N GLY A 276 2.83 -0.91 20.53
CA GLY A 276 4.12 -1.39 20.07
C GLY A 276 4.11 -2.16 18.75
N ASN A 277 2.95 -2.40 18.12
CA ASN A 277 2.93 -3.03 16.81
C ASN A 277 3.42 -2.09 15.70
N ILE A 278 4.16 -2.66 14.75
CA ILE A 278 4.65 -1.94 13.57
C ILE A 278 4.26 -2.74 12.33
N HIS A 279 3.60 -2.09 11.38
CA HIS A 279 3.18 -2.69 10.11
C HIS A 279 3.87 -2.06 8.89
N ASN A 280 4.55 -0.93 9.10
CA ASN A 280 5.22 -0.13 8.08
C ASN A 280 6.30 0.80 8.67
N GLN A 281 7.25 1.24 7.84
CA GLN A 281 8.30 2.20 8.19
C GLN A 281 7.88 3.67 8.29
N HIS A 282 6.66 4.01 7.86
CA HIS A 282 6.16 5.37 7.96
C HIS A 282 4.95 5.39 8.88
N GLY A 283 5.02 6.22 9.92
CA GLY A 283 3.85 6.49 10.76
C GLY A 283 2.65 6.90 9.92
N ASN A 284 1.48 6.33 10.23
CA ASN A 284 0.19 6.48 9.53
C ASN A 284 0.20 7.41 8.30
N LEU A 285 0.70 6.88 7.18
CA LEU A 285 0.71 7.58 5.92
C LEU A 285 -0.72 7.77 5.43
N TRP A 286 -1.17 9.02 5.36
CA TRP A 286 -2.38 9.41 4.64
C TRP A 286 -3.67 8.74 5.15
N GLY A 287 -3.64 8.17 6.37
CA GLY A 287 -4.69 7.29 6.87
C GLY A 287 -5.40 7.77 8.13
N GLY A 288 -5.64 9.08 8.24
CA GLY A 288 -6.37 9.62 9.38
C GLY A 288 -6.75 11.09 9.21
N ASN A 289 -7.21 11.67 10.30
CA ASN A 289 -7.68 13.06 10.44
C ASN A 289 -6.51 14.09 10.31
N GLN A 290 -5.52 13.87 9.44
CA GLN A 290 -4.30 14.69 9.37
C GLN A 290 -4.04 15.29 8.01
N ALA A 291 -4.83 14.91 7.01
CA ALA A 291 -4.98 15.68 5.80
C ALA A 291 -5.93 16.85 6.05
N LEU A 292 -5.66 17.98 5.40
CA LEU A 292 -6.54 19.13 5.40
C LEU A 292 -7.83 18.77 4.64
N GLN A 293 -8.99 18.95 5.28
CA GLN A 293 -10.29 18.72 4.65
C GLN A 293 -10.66 19.94 3.80
N VAL A 294 -10.52 19.80 2.48
CA VAL A 294 -10.71 20.92 1.54
C VAL A 294 -12.00 20.82 0.71
N GLY A 295 -12.85 19.83 0.99
CA GLY A 295 -14.11 19.59 0.29
C GLY A 295 -13.94 19.46 -1.23
N ASP A 296 -14.85 20.09 -1.98
CA ASP A 296 -14.90 20.06 -3.44
C ASP A 296 -13.84 20.94 -4.13
N TYR A 297 -12.95 21.60 -3.36
CA TYR A 297 -11.98 22.53 -3.92
C TYR A 297 -11.15 21.92 -5.05
N THR A 298 -10.73 20.66 -4.89
CA THR A 298 -9.85 19.97 -5.83
C THR A 298 -10.55 19.52 -7.10
N SER A 299 -11.87 19.31 -7.06
CA SER A 299 -12.69 18.90 -8.20
C SER A 299 -14.06 19.58 -8.09
N PRO A 300 -14.17 20.85 -8.53
CA PRO A 300 -15.40 21.62 -8.37
C PRO A 300 -16.57 20.97 -9.09
N GLY A 301 -17.72 20.87 -8.43
CA GLY A 301 -18.94 20.31 -9.02
C GLY A 301 -19.03 18.78 -9.02
N THR A 302 -18.08 18.07 -8.42
CA THR A 302 -18.23 16.64 -8.08
C THR A 302 -18.61 16.49 -6.60
N GLU A 303 -19.73 15.82 -6.31
CA GLU A 303 -20.06 15.38 -4.94
C GLU A 303 -19.05 14.31 -4.52
N SER A 304 -17.99 14.71 -3.83
CA SER A 304 -17.00 13.81 -3.24
C SER A 304 -16.83 14.16 -1.77
N GLU A 305 -17.20 13.22 -0.89
CA GLU A 305 -16.87 13.24 0.54
C GLU A 305 -15.39 12.90 0.80
N SER A 306 -14.62 12.54 -0.25
CA SER A 306 -13.23 12.12 -0.10
C SER A 306 -12.25 13.30 -0.04
N VAL A 307 -11.28 13.19 0.87
CA VAL A 307 -10.16 14.14 1.09
C VAL A 307 -9.14 14.10 -0.07
N SER A 308 -9.25 13.13 -0.98
CA SER A 308 -8.38 12.98 -2.15
C SER A 308 -9.01 13.58 -3.39
N ALA A 309 -8.26 14.45 -4.08
CA ALA A 309 -8.62 14.96 -5.40
C ALA A 309 -8.94 13.79 -6.36
N SER A 310 -10.20 13.57 -6.68
CA SER A 310 -10.57 12.70 -7.80
C SER A 310 -10.53 13.53 -9.07
N PRO A 311 -9.60 13.25 -10.01
CA PRO A 311 -9.61 13.95 -11.29
C PRO A 311 -10.87 13.57 -12.07
N THR A 312 -11.37 14.51 -12.87
CA THR A 312 -12.53 14.26 -13.75
C THR A 312 -12.23 13.19 -14.81
N THR A 313 -10.95 13.02 -15.19
CA THR A 313 -10.44 11.89 -15.99
C THR A 313 -9.00 11.52 -15.55
N GLY A 314 -8.67 10.23 -15.50
CA GLY A 314 -7.34 9.76 -15.10
C GLY A 314 -6.84 8.60 -15.97
N VAL A 315 -5.55 8.60 -16.28
CA VAL A 315 -4.87 7.46 -16.92
C VAL A 315 -4.03 6.74 -15.86
N GLY A 316 -4.19 5.42 -15.80
CA GLY A 316 -3.43 4.59 -14.87
C GLY A 316 -1.94 4.70 -15.17
N TYR A 317 -1.12 4.78 -14.11
CA TYR A 317 0.31 5.04 -14.21
C TYR A 317 1.06 4.16 -15.23
N LYS A 318 0.73 2.87 -15.29
CA LYS A 318 1.30 1.90 -16.24
C LYS A 318 0.95 2.16 -17.72
N ASP A 319 -0.15 2.88 -17.95
CA ASP A 319 -0.72 3.11 -19.27
C ASP A 319 -0.33 4.49 -19.83
N VAL A 320 0.19 5.41 -18.99
CA VAL A 320 0.55 6.79 -19.39
C VAL A 320 1.50 6.80 -20.58
N ILE A 321 2.58 6.01 -20.54
CA ILE A 321 3.57 5.98 -21.61
C ILE A 321 3.00 5.45 -22.93
N SER A 322 2.12 4.44 -22.87
CA SER A 322 1.44 3.90 -24.05
C SER A 322 0.42 4.90 -24.60
N ALA A 323 -0.28 5.64 -23.72
CA ALA A 323 -1.20 6.69 -24.13
C ALA A 323 -0.47 7.85 -24.83
N ILE A 324 0.74 8.22 -24.38
CA ILE A 324 1.61 9.17 -25.10
C ILE A 324 1.99 8.61 -26.48
N GLU A 325 2.40 7.35 -26.57
CA GLU A 325 2.77 6.71 -27.84
C GLU A 325 1.61 6.63 -28.83
N ASP A 326 0.40 6.41 -28.32
CA ASP A 326 -0.85 6.39 -29.09
C ASP A 326 -1.34 7.79 -29.51
N GLY A 327 -0.63 8.86 -29.11
CA GLY A 327 -1.00 10.23 -29.42
C GLY A 327 -2.24 10.73 -28.69
N GLN A 328 -2.49 10.23 -27.46
CA GLN A 328 -3.63 10.65 -26.65
C GLN A 328 -3.39 11.97 -25.89
N PHE A 329 -2.15 12.47 -25.88
CA PHE A 329 -1.78 13.70 -25.19
C PHE A 329 -1.01 14.64 -26.11
N ASP A 330 -1.62 15.79 -26.41
CA ASP A 330 -0.97 16.86 -27.17
C ASP A 330 -0.09 17.74 -26.26
N VAL A 331 -0.45 17.87 -24.97
CA VAL A 331 0.22 18.75 -24.01
C VAL A 331 0.51 18.00 -22.72
N ILE A 332 1.75 18.11 -22.23
CA ILE A 332 2.12 17.71 -20.87
C ILE A 332 2.50 18.96 -20.08
N TYR A 333 1.85 19.11 -18.93
CA TYR A 333 2.25 20.07 -17.92
C TYR A 333 2.75 19.35 -16.66
N ALA A 334 4.00 19.59 -16.30
CA ALA A 334 4.64 18.99 -15.13
C ALA A 334 5.06 20.06 -14.11
N MET A 335 4.91 19.74 -12.83
CA MET A 335 5.39 20.55 -11.71
C MET A 335 5.95 19.62 -10.63
N GLU A 336 6.89 20.12 -9.81
CA GLU A 336 7.40 19.44 -8.61
C GLU A 336 7.84 17.99 -8.87
N SER A 337 8.33 17.70 -10.08
CA SER A 337 8.56 16.34 -10.55
C SER A 337 9.84 16.23 -11.36
N ASN A 338 10.65 15.21 -11.04
CA ASN A 338 11.81 14.78 -11.81
C ASN A 338 11.61 13.34 -12.32
N MET A 339 10.43 13.10 -12.91
CA MET A 339 9.91 11.76 -13.20
C MET A 339 10.86 10.84 -13.99
N LEU A 340 11.68 11.40 -14.89
CA LEU A 340 12.57 10.62 -15.75
C LEU A 340 13.76 9.98 -15.02
N VAL A 341 14.08 10.43 -13.81
CA VAL A 341 15.26 9.95 -13.07
C VAL A 341 14.89 9.01 -11.93
N ASN A 342 13.91 9.39 -11.11
CA ASN A 342 13.70 8.75 -9.81
C ASN A 342 12.32 8.12 -9.61
N GLN A 343 11.39 8.28 -10.55
CA GLN A 343 10.03 7.74 -10.42
C GLN A 343 9.72 6.69 -11.48
N PHE A 344 10.07 6.95 -12.74
CA PHE A 344 9.56 6.13 -13.85
C PHE A 344 10.57 5.06 -14.29
N PRO A 345 10.16 3.78 -14.38
CA PRO A 345 10.99 2.74 -15.01
C PRO A 345 11.06 2.98 -16.52
N ASP A 346 12.02 2.31 -17.17
CA ASP A 346 12.22 2.39 -18.62
C ASP A 346 12.38 3.84 -19.14
N ARG A 347 13.33 4.55 -18.55
CA ARG A 347 13.69 5.93 -18.92
C ARG A 347 13.87 6.13 -20.43
N LYS A 348 14.38 5.11 -21.14
CA LYS A 348 14.64 5.21 -22.59
C LYS A 348 13.34 5.31 -23.37
N ARG A 349 12.35 4.47 -23.05
CA ARG A 349 11.03 4.54 -23.66
C ARG A 349 10.41 5.90 -23.39
N TRP A 350 10.46 6.39 -22.13
CA TRP A 350 9.92 7.71 -21.80
C TRP A 350 10.53 8.85 -22.63
N ILE A 351 11.86 8.91 -22.75
CA ILE A 351 12.52 9.94 -23.56
C ILE A 351 12.10 9.88 -25.03
N GLU A 352 11.85 8.69 -25.57
CA GLU A 352 11.38 8.54 -26.94
C GLU A 352 9.91 8.94 -27.08
N SER A 353 9.04 8.44 -26.21
CA SER A 353 7.60 8.72 -26.24
C SER A 353 7.30 10.21 -26.07
N LEU A 354 8.05 10.92 -25.22
CA LEU A 354 7.87 12.37 -25.02
C LEU A 354 8.02 13.19 -26.31
N LYS A 355 8.70 12.70 -27.34
CA LYS A 355 8.80 13.40 -28.64
C LYS A 355 7.49 13.43 -29.43
N ASN A 356 6.51 12.61 -29.04
CA ASN A 356 5.19 12.58 -29.66
C ASN A 356 4.23 13.63 -29.07
N VAL A 357 4.68 14.39 -28.06
CA VAL A 357 3.88 15.43 -27.40
C VAL A 357 4.20 16.77 -28.05
N ASP A 358 3.18 17.54 -28.43
CA ASP A 358 3.35 18.81 -29.13
C ASP A 358 3.92 19.92 -28.23
N LEU A 359 3.62 19.88 -26.93
CA LEU A 359 4.13 20.83 -25.94
C LEU A 359 4.39 20.16 -24.59
N ILE A 360 5.62 20.27 -24.11
CA ILE A 360 6.01 19.92 -22.74
C ILE A 360 6.36 21.20 -21.98
N ALA A 361 5.47 21.61 -21.07
CA ALA A 361 5.69 22.73 -20.16
C ALA A 361 6.04 22.22 -18.76
N TRP A 362 7.17 22.67 -18.20
CA TRP A 362 7.68 22.20 -16.91
C TRP A 362 7.92 23.37 -15.96
N ALA A 363 7.21 23.38 -14.83
CA ALA A 363 7.46 24.27 -13.71
C ALA A 363 8.44 23.61 -12.73
N ASP A 364 9.63 24.19 -12.57
CA ASP A 364 10.65 23.69 -11.65
C ASP A 364 11.53 24.83 -11.15
N MET A 365 12.07 24.68 -9.94
CA MET A 365 13.04 25.61 -9.36
C MET A 365 14.49 25.20 -9.72
N HIS A 366 14.69 24.00 -10.26
CA HIS A 366 15.97 23.47 -10.71
C HIS A 366 15.92 23.02 -12.17
N HIS A 367 17.06 23.11 -12.86
CA HIS A 367 17.22 22.54 -14.20
C HIS A 367 17.51 21.03 -14.09
N THR A 368 16.48 20.25 -13.76
CA THR A 368 16.58 18.80 -13.56
C THR A 368 16.76 18.03 -14.89
N PRO A 369 17.19 16.75 -14.87
CA PRO A 369 17.26 15.96 -16.11
C PRO A 369 15.91 15.79 -16.80
N SER A 370 14.81 15.84 -16.06
CA SER A 370 13.45 15.92 -16.58
C SER A 370 13.21 17.20 -17.38
N VAL A 371 13.54 18.36 -16.79
CA VAL A 371 13.36 19.70 -17.39
C VAL A 371 14.14 19.87 -18.70
N GLN A 372 15.24 19.15 -18.90
CA GLN A 372 16.02 19.17 -20.15
C GLN A 372 15.23 18.70 -21.38
N HIS A 373 14.08 18.06 -21.19
CA HIS A 373 13.18 17.60 -22.24
C HIS A 373 11.95 18.50 -22.41
N ALA A 374 11.86 19.62 -21.69
CA ALA A 374 10.76 20.56 -21.81
C ALA A 374 10.96 21.52 -22.99
N ASP A 375 9.87 21.85 -23.68
CA ASP A 375 9.83 22.93 -24.67
C ASP A 375 9.71 24.30 -24.00
N LEU A 376 9.02 24.35 -22.85
CA LEU A 376 8.81 25.55 -22.05
C LEU A 376 9.17 25.26 -20.59
N ILE A 377 10.07 26.07 -20.04
CA ILE A 377 10.45 26.01 -18.62
C ILE A 377 9.86 27.22 -17.91
N LEU A 378 9.07 26.98 -16.87
CA LEU A 378 8.51 28.01 -16.00
C LEU A 378 9.32 28.05 -14.69
N PRO A 379 9.99 29.16 -14.36
CA PRO A 379 10.78 29.24 -13.14
C PRO A 379 9.86 29.22 -11.91
N ALA A 380 9.85 28.11 -11.18
CA ALA A 380 9.07 27.96 -9.96
C ALA A 380 9.82 28.57 -8.77
N ALA A 381 9.09 29.26 -7.90
CA ALA A 381 9.62 29.85 -6.68
C ALA A 381 10.10 28.77 -5.69
N HIS A 382 11.19 29.04 -5.00
CA HIS A 382 11.71 28.17 -3.94
C HIS A 382 10.73 28.10 -2.77
N TRP A 383 10.76 27.04 -1.95
CA TRP A 383 9.81 26.88 -0.84
C TRP A 383 9.91 27.97 0.24
N PHE A 384 11.03 28.70 0.34
CA PHE A 384 11.16 29.87 1.24
C PHE A 384 10.60 31.17 0.65
N GLU A 385 10.20 31.15 -0.63
CA GLU A 385 9.71 32.32 -1.38
C GLU A 385 8.18 32.34 -1.52
N LYS A 386 7.52 31.28 -1.04
CA LYS A 386 6.08 31.06 -1.14
C LYS A 386 5.50 30.61 0.19
N GLU A 387 4.30 31.08 0.49
CA GLU A 387 3.51 30.58 1.62
C GLU A 387 2.74 29.31 1.25
N ASP A 388 2.52 28.41 2.21
CA ASP A 388 1.72 27.21 2.02
C ASP A 388 1.36 26.54 3.35
N ILE A 389 0.47 25.56 3.28
CA ILE A 389 0.18 24.66 4.41
C ILE A 389 0.76 23.28 4.09
N VAL A 390 1.51 22.74 5.03
CA VAL A 390 2.17 21.43 4.93
C VAL A 390 1.43 20.45 5.84
N PRO A 391 0.77 19.41 5.28
CA PRO A 391 0.10 18.40 6.08
C PRO A 391 1.10 17.44 6.73
N SER A 392 0.61 16.67 7.71
CA SER A 392 1.34 15.57 8.34
C SER A 392 1.77 14.49 7.32
N TYR A 393 2.94 13.89 7.57
CA TYR A 393 3.35 12.64 6.92
C TYR A 393 3.56 11.50 7.93
N SER A 394 4.22 11.75 9.06
CA SER A 394 4.48 10.74 10.12
C SER A 394 4.48 11.35 11.54
N HIS A 395 3.89 12.54 11.71
CA HIS A 395 3.80 13.25 12.99
C HIS A 395 2.45 13.96 13.09
N PRO A 396 1.92 14.25 14.28
CA PRO A 396 0.56 14.72 14.40
C PRO A 396 0.34 16.21 14.12
N HIS A 397 1.10 16.83 13.21
CA HIS A 397 1.03 18.28 13.03
C HIS A 397 0.70 18.71 11.59
N ILE A 398 -0.09 19.78 11.49
CA ILE A 398 -0.23 20.60 10.28
C ILE A 398 0.58 21.88 10.51
N THR A 399 1.38 22.26 9.53
CA THR A 399 2.33 23.37 9.66
C THR A 399 2.04 24.45 8.62
N TYR A 400 2.03 25.71 9.07
CA TYR A 400 2.03 26.86 8.18
C TYR A 400 3.47 27.23 7.78
N ARG A 401 3.73 27.26 6.48
CA ARG A 401 5.01 27.72 5.94
C ARG A 401 4.91 29.20 5.60
N HIS A 402 5.52 30.03 6.43
CA HIS A 402 5.66 31.45 6.12
C HIS A 402 6.62 31.68 4.96
N LYS A 403 6.28 32.68 4.14
CA LYS A 403 7.19 33.26 3.16
C LYS A 403 8.30 34.02 3.88
N VAL A 404 9.55 33.70 3.56
CA VAL A 404 10.74 34.31 4.17
C VAL A 404 11.20 35.54 3.38
N HIS A 405 11.13 35.47 2.05
CA HIS A 405 11.44 36.60 1.16
C HIS A 405 10.66 36.52 -0.15
N ASP A 406 10.71 37.58 -0.97
CA ASP A 406 10.08 37.59 -2.30
C ASP A 406 10.76 36.61 -3.27
N PRO A 407 10.02 35.98 -4.21
CA PRO A 407 10.59 35.16 -5.26
C PRO A 407 11.70 35.89 -6.01
N LEU A 408 12.83 35.20 -6.19
CA LEU A 408 13.96 35.76 -6.90
C LEU A 408 13.71 35.78 -8.41
N TRP A 409 14.28 36.78 -9.08
CA TRP A 409 14.22 36.92 -10.54
C TRP A 409 12.78 37.01 -11.06
N GLU A 410 12.45 36.22 -12.08
CA GLU A 410 11.10 36.11 -12.66
C GLU A 410 10.33 34.93 -12.08
N ALA A 411 10.84 34.26 -11.04
CA ALA A 411 10.21 33.08 -10.47
C ALA A 411 8.82 33.41 -9.90
N LYS A 412 7.91 32.45 -10.01
CA LYS A 412 6.53 32.54 -9.52
C LYS A 412 6.15 31.29 -8.75
N SER A 413 5.26 31.42 -7.77
CA SER A 413 4.72 30.25 -7.07
C SER A 413 3.87 29.41 -8.02
N ASP A 414 3.78 28.11 -7.77
CA ASP A 414 2.96 27.19 -8.57
C ASP A 414 1.49 27.63 -8.57
N TYR A 415 1.00 28.15 -7.43
CA TYR A 415 -0.33 28.76 -7.34
C TYR A 415 -0.51 29.92 -8.33
N TRP A 416 0.43 30.86 -8.38
CA TRP A 416 0.35 31.98 -9.32
C TRP A 416 0.34 31.49 -10.77
N ILE A 417 1.16 30.48 -11.09
CA ILE A 417 1.20 29.87 -12.42
C ILE A 417 -0.16 29.24 -12.75
N MET A 418 -0.76 28.50 -11.80
CA MET A 418 -2.08 27.88 -11.99
C MET A 418 -3.17 28.93 -12.20
N ASP A 419 -3.21 29.95 -11.34
CA ASP A 419 -4.18 31.06 -11.40
C ASP A 419 -4.12 31.76 -12.77
N LYS A 420 -2.92 32.14 -13.22
CA LYS A 420 -2.77 32.79 -14.52
C LYS A 420 -3.07 31.88 -15.67
N LEU A 421 -2.71 30.60 -15.61
CA LEU A 421 -3.08 29.65 -16.66
C LEU A 421 -4.61 29.47 -16.73
N ALA A 422 -5.29 29.35 -15.59
CA ALA A 422 -6.74 29.27 -15.51
C ALA A 422 -7.42 30.49 -16.15
N ALA A 423 -6.96 31.70 -15.80
CA ALA A 423 -7.49 32.94 -16.38
C ALA A 423 -7.29 33.00 -17.90
N HIS A 424 -6.13 32.58 -18.42
CA HIS A 424 -5.90 32.53 -19.88
C HIS A 424 -6.77 31.48 -20.60
N LEU A 425 -7.26 30.47 -19.87
CA LEU A 425 -8.17 29.44 -20.37
C LEU A 425 -9.65 29.80 -20.18
N GLY A 426 -9.97 30.99 -19.68
CA GLY A 426 -11.34 31.45 -19.46
C GLY A 426 -11.97 30.98 -18.14
N HIS A 427 -11.13 30.65 -17.16
CA HIS A 427 -11.51 30.24 -15.81
C HIS A 427 -10.97 31.22 -14.76
N GLU A 428 -11.11 32.53 -14.98
CA GLU A 428 -10.61 33.56 -14.05
C GLU A 428 -11.17 33.46 -12.62
N ASP A 429 -12.40 32.98 -12.44
CA ASP A 429 -13.05 32.81 -11.13
C ASP A 429 -12.65 31.52 -10.41
N ALA A 430 -11.76 30.71 -11.00
CA ALA A 430 -11.36 29.43 -10.42
C ALA A 430 -10.46 29.57 -9.20
N PHE A 431 -9.70 30.65 -9.10
CA PHE A 431 -8.74 30.91 -8.03
C PHE A 431 -8.95 32.33 -7.50
N LEU A 432 -8.70 32.58 -6.22
CA LEU A 432 -8.90 33.92 -5.64
C LEU A 432 -7.84 34.95 -6.09
N GLY A 433 -6.76 34.51 -6.73
CA GLY A 433 -5.62 35.35 -7.11
C GLY A 433 -4.74 35.82 -5.94
N ASP A 434 -5.22 35.64 -4.70
CA ASP A 434 -4.50 35.85 -3.46
C ASP A 434 -4.28 34.49 -2.77
N LYS A 435 -3.02 34.08 -2.62
CA LYS A 435 -2.67 32.79 -2.03
C LYS A 435 -3.00 32.73 -0.54
N HIS A 436 -2.90 33.85 0.17
CA HIS A 436 -3.16 33.90 1.60
C HIS A 436 -4.65 33.70 1.89
N GLU A 437 -5.50 34.43 1.16
CA GLU A 437 -6.96 34.25 1.20
C GLU A 437 -7.36 32.84 0.74
N GLU A 438 -6.67 32.28 -0.26
CA GLU A 438 -6.91 30.90 -0.70
C GLU A 438 -6.62 29.90 0.41
N LEU A 439 -5.50 30.05 1.13
CA LEU A 439 -5.15 29.18 2.25
C LEU A 439 -6.16 29.33 3.40
N ARG A 440 -6.60 30.56 3.71
CA ARG A 440 -7.64 30.78 4.72
C ARG A 440 -8.93 30.06 4.34
N MET A 441 -9.42 30.26 3.11
CA MET A 441 -10.59 29.55 2.60
C MET A 441 -10.44 28.02 2.70
N LEU A 442 -9.24 27.47 2.46
CA LEU A 442 -9.01 26.03 2.57
C LEU A 442 -9.04 25.54 4.02
N VAL A 443 -8.52 26.33 4.97
CA VAL A 443 -8.57 26.00 6.40
C VAL A 443 -9.98 26.16 6.97
N ASP A 444 -10.70 27.19 6.57
CA ASP A 444 -12.09 27.44 7.00
C ASP A 444 -13.08 26.33 6.59
N ARG A 445 -12.67 25.42 5.70
CA ARG A 445 -13.42 24.21 5.33
C ARG A 445 -13.22 23.04 6.30
N ASP A 446 -12.29 23.18 7.23
CA ASP A 446 -11.90 22.14 8.17
C ASP A 446 -12.19 22.63 9.60
N ASP A 447 -13.34 22.27 10.15
CA ASP A 447 -13.85 22.70 11.47
C ASP A 447 -12.90 22.38 12.65
N ARG A 448 -11.83 21.62 12.40
CA ARG A 448 -10.82 21.20 13.37
C ARG A 448 -9.67 22.19 13.50
N LEU A 449 -9.58 23.18 12.61
CA LEU A 449 -8.49 24.14 12.51
C LEU A 449 -9.01 25.57 12.57
N ASP A 450 -8.21 26.47 13.17
CA ASP A 450 -8.37 27.91 13.04
C ASP A 450 -7.18 28.46 12.23
N PHE A 451 -7.47 29.26 11.20
CA PHE A 451 -6.43 29.77 10.32
C PHE A 451 -5.48 30.74 11.02
N GLU A 452 -6.02 31.62 11.87
CA GLU A 452 -5.21 32.65 12.53
C GLU A 452 -4.30 32.00 13.59
N GLU A 453 -4.80 31.01 14.33
CA GLU A 453 -3.99 30.17 15.22
C GLU A 453 -2.87 29.46 14.45
N LEU A 454 -3.21 28.77 13.36
CA LEU A 454 -2.23 28.05 12.54
C LEU A 454 -1.17 28.99 11.94
N TYR A 455 -1.58 30.21 11.54
CA TYR A 455 -0.68 31.23 11.03
C TYR A 455 0.24 31.80 12.13
N GLU A 456 -0.27 32.11 13.31
CA GLU A 456 0.51 32.74 14.39
C GLU A 456 1.46 31.75 15.08
N GLU A 457 0.97 30.55 15.41
CA GLU A 457 1.76 29.50 16.10
C GLU A 457 2.66 28.72 15.13
N GLY A 458 2.36 28.78 13.82
CA GLY A 458 3.09 28.11 12.76
C GLY A 458 2.83 26.61 12.68
N THR A 459 2.31 25.97 13.73
CA THR A 459 1.96 24.55 13.73
C THR A 459 0.82 24.26 14.70
N VAL A 460 -0.10 23.38 14.30
CA VAL A 460 -1.20 22.89 15.14
C VAL A 460 -1.12 21.37 15.23
N GLU A 461 -1.27 20.82 16.43
CA GLU A 461 -1.37 19.38 16.65
C GLU A 461 -2.79 18.89 16.38
N MET A 462 -2.90 17.86 15.54
CA MET A 462 -4.14 17.21 15.15
C MET A 462 -4.33 15.94 15.97
N ASP A 463 -5.59 15.58 16.22
CA ASP A 463 -5.91 14.29 16.81
C ASP A 463 -5.34 13.15 15.96
N TYR A 464 -4.70 12.18 16.63
CA TYR A 464 -3.92 11.15 15.99
C TYR A 464 -4.17 9.78 16.63
N GLN A 465 -4.72 8.88 15.81
CA GLN A 465 -4.85 7.49 16.20
C GLN A 465 -3.46 6.89 16.42
N THR A 466 -3.17 6.57 17.68
CA THR A 466 -1.86 6.05 18.11
C THR A 466 -1.74 4.56 17.85
N ILE A 467 -2.79 3.79 18.14
CA ILE A 467 -2.84 2.34 17.95
C ILE A 467 -3.82 2.03 16.82
N MET A 468 -3.34 1.35 15.78
CA MET A 468 -4.13 0.98 14.60
C MET A 468 -4.80 -0.38 14.78
N TYR A 469 -5.83 -0.64 13.97
CA TYR A 469 -6.53 -1.93 13.91
C TYR A 469 -7.23 -2.34 15.22
N GLN A 470 -7.74 -1.38 15.98
CA GLN A 470 -8.53 -1.64 17.19
C GLN A 470 -10.00 -1.94 16.88
N ASP A 471 -10.51 -1.38 15.79
CA ASP A 471 -11.87 -1.60 15.29
C ASP A 471 -11.91 -2.69 14.21
N GLU A 472 -13.12 -3.03 13.76
CA GLU A 472 -13.38 -3.96 12.65
C GLU A 472 -12.51 -3.67 11.43
N PHE A 473 -12.08 -4.74 10.75
CA PHE A 473 -11.25 -4.60 9.55
C PHE A 473 -12.08 -4.14 8.35
N GLY A 474 -11.45 -3.37 7.44
CA GLY A 474 -12.10 -2.83 6.24
C GLY A 474 -12.33 -3.87 5.13
N THR A 475 -12.55 -5.12 5.52
CA THR A 475 -12.78 -6.31 4.68
C THR A 475 -14.27 -6.61 4.57
N GLU A 476 -14.67 -7.43 3.60
CA GLU A 476 -16.08 -7.84 3.44
C GLU A 476 -16.62 -8.58 4.69
N THR A 477 -15.75 -9.35 5.34
CA THR A 477 -16.12 -10.11 6.56
C THR A 477 -16.01 -9.31 7.87
N GLY A 478 -15.51 -8.06 7.84
CA GLY A 478 -15.11 -7.32 9.03
C GLY A 478 -13.93 -7.93 9.83
N ARG A 479 -13.29 -8.99 9.31
CA ARG A 479 -12.21 -9.77 9.94
C ARG A 479 -10.98 -9.79 9.04
N LEU A 480 -9.78 -10.03 9.60
CA LEU A 480 -8.60 -10.30 8.77
C LEU A 480 -8.80 -11.54 7.90
N GLU A 481 -8.71 -11.38 6.59
CA GLU A 481 -8.95 -12.44 5.62
C GLU A 481 -7.69 -13.25 5.35
N LEU A 482 -7.52 -14.35 6.11
CA LEU A 482 -6.42 -15.27 5.89
C LEU A 482 -6.59 -16.13 4.63
N TYR A 483 -7.76 -16.13 3.99
CA TYR A 483 -7.98 -16.87 2.75
C TYR A 483 -8.83 -16.03 1.82
N ASP A 484 -8.48 -16.03 0.54
CA ASP A 484 -9.12 -15.24 -0.50
C ASP A 484 -9.58 -16.16 -1.64
N ASP A 485 -10.88 -16.15 -1.91
CA ASP A 485 -11.51 -16.92 -2.99
C ASP A 485 -10.97 -16.48 -4.36
N ALA A 486 -10.58 -15.21 -4.51
CA ALA A 486 -10.07 -14.62 -5.73
C ALA A 486 -8.53 -14.68 -5.76
N PRO A 487 -7.92 -15.34 -6.77
CA PRO A 487 -6.47 -15.39 -6.85
C PRO A 487 -5.92 -13.98 -7.12
N PRO A 488 -4.72 -13.63 -6.64
CA PRO A 488 -4.17 -12.27 -6.74
C PRO A 488 -4.08 -11.71 -8.16
N LEU A 489 -4.08 -12.58 -9.19
CA LEU A 489 -4.04 -12.19 -10.61
C LEU A 489 -5.43 -11.94 -11.25
N SER A 490 -6.54 -12.39 -10.65
CA SER A 490 -7.88 -12.22 -11.25
C SER A 490 -8.36 -10.78 -11.15
N GLN A 491 -8.11 -10.10 -10.02
CA GLN A 491 -8.54 -8.72 -9.84
C GLN A 491 -7.78 -7.73 -10.74
N VAL A 492 -6.50 -7.99 -11.04
CA VAL A 492 -5.74 -7.22 -12.05
C VAL A 492 -6.38 -7.34 -13.44
N ARG A 493 -6.94 -8.52 -13.77
CA ARG A 493 -7.63 -8.78 -15.04
C ARG A 493 -9.07 -8.26 -15.09
N ASP A 494 -9.81 -8.29 -13.98
CA ASP A 494 -11.20 -7.83 -13.96
C ASP A 494 -11.31 -6.30 -13.87
N TRP A 495 -10.36 -5.62 -13.24
CA TRP A 495 -10.26 -4.16 -13.29
C TRP A 495 -9.99 -3.65 -14.71
N THR A 496 -9.09 -4.30 -15.45
CA THR A 496 -8.86 -3.98 -16.88
C THR A 496 -10.10 -4.24 -17.75
N ARG A 497 -11.01 -5.15 -17.35
CA ARG A 497 -12.32 -5.32 -18.00
C ARG A 497 -13.33 -4.23 -17.62
N LYS A 498 -13.43 -3.84 -16.34
CA LYS A 498 -14.33 -2.75 -15.89
C LYS A 498 -13.95 -1.39 -16.50
N CYS A 499 -12.66 -1.10 -16.70
CA CYS A 499 -12.23 0.10 -17.43
C CYS A 499 -12.55 0.02 -18.95
N ARG A 500 -12.52 -1.18 -19.55
CA ARG A 500 -12.91 -1.37 -20.96
C ARG A 500 -14.42 -1.28 -21.19
N SER A 501 -15.26 -1.50 -20.17
CA SER A 501 -16.71 -1.35 -20.34
C SER A 501 -17.19 0.10 -20.46
N ASN A 502 -16.37 1.09 -20.10
CA ASN A 502 -16.66 2.52 -20.33
C ASN A 502 -16.10 3.07 -21.64
N SER A 503 -15.44 2.26 -22.47
CA SER A 503 -14.98 2.65 -23.81
C SER A 503 -15.60 1.76 -24.89
N ARG A 504 -16.92 1.89 -25.09
CA ARG A 504 -17.58 1.32 -26.29
C ARG A 504 -17.57 2.32 -27.44
N ASN A 505 -16.57 2.20 -28.32
CA ASN A 505 -16.75 2.05 -29.75
C ASN A 505 -15.40 1.93 -30.46
N HIS A 506 -15.00 0.70 -30.81
CA HIS A 506 -14.62 0.30 -32.15
C HIS A 506 -14.21 -1.19 -32.17
N SER A 507 -14.29 -1.78 -33.36
CA SER A 507 -14.56 -3.19 -33.63
C SER A 507 -13.32 -4.08 -33.84
N LYS A 508 -13.38 -5.32 -33.29
CA LYS A 508 -12.74 -6.61 -33.69
C LYS A 508 -11.25 -6.87 -33.32
N PRO A 509 -10.75 -8.15 -33.34
CA PRO A 509 -11.42 -9.46 -33.42
C PRO A 509 -11.14 -10.42 -32.23
N GLU A 510 -11.97 -11.46 -32.11
CA GLU A 510 -11.91 -12.53 -31.11
C GLU A 510 -10.68 -13.45 -31.26
N LEU A 511 -10.00 -13.74 -30.16
CA LEU A 511 -9.09 -14.87 -30.01
C LEU A 511 -9.74 -15.90 -29.10
N THR A 512 -10.22 -16.98 -29.71
CA THR A 512 -10.72 -18.19 -29.08
C THR A 512 -9.53 -19.04 -28.63
N THR A 513 -9.46 -19.38 -27.35
CA THR A 513 -8.69 -20.56 -26.89
C THR A 513 -9.42 -21.28 -25.76
N THR A 514 -9.65 -22.56 -26.04
CA THR A 514 -10.36 -23.59 -25.30
C THR A 514 -9.55 -24.15 -24.12
N THR A 515 -10.25 -24.34 -22.99
CA THR A 515 -10.11 -25.35 -21.92
C THR A 515 -8.75 -26.02 -21.61
N ARG A 516 -8.36 -25.97 -20.33
CA ARG A 516 -8.02 -27.17 -19.52
C ARG A 516 -8.00 -26.89 -18.01
N ASN A 517 -8.85 -27.64 -17.30
CA ASN A 517 -8.91 -27.79 -15.84
C ASN A 517 -7.56 -28.19 -15.24
N ARG A 518 -7.18 -27.53 -14.13
CA ARG A 518 -6.48 -28.13 -12.99
C ARG A 518 -6.70 -27.22 -11.77
N THR A 519 -7.45 -27.75 -10.81
CA THR A 519 -7.66 -27.24 -9.46
C THR A 519 -6.30 -27.10 -8.77
N SER A 520 -5.96 -25.89 -8.35
CA SER A 520 -4.82 -25.58 -7.48
C SER A 520 -5.32 -24.60 -6.41
N ILE A 521 -5.16 -25.01 -5.15
CA ILE A 521 -5.40 -24.22 -3.95
C ILE A 521 -4.68 -22.86 -4.09
N ARG A 522 -5.40 -21.76 -3.84
CA ARG A 522 -5.06 -20.39 -4.30
C ARG A 522 -4.19 -19.60 -3.31
N TRP A 523 -3.09 -20.20 -2.91
CA TRP A 523 -1.92 -19.44 -2.43
C TRP A 523 -0.90 -19.40 -3.57
N CYS A 524 -0.27 -18.25 -3.78
CA CYS A 524 0.59 -18.00 -4.94
C CYS A 524 1.62 -19.13 -5.14
N SER A 525 1.38 -20.05 -6.08
CA SER A 525 2.32 -21.15 -6.36
C SER A 525 3.50 -20.59 -7.16
N CYS A 526 4.52 -20.09 -6.47
CA CYS A 526 5.81 -19.80 -7.10
C CYS A 526 6.63 -21.09 -7.23
N ARG A 527 6.20 -22.01 -8.12
CA ARG A 527 7.08 -23.08 -8.60
C ARG A 527 7.74 -22.65 -9.89
N ASN A 528 9.06 -22.45 -9.83
CA ASN A 528 9.93 -22.29 -10.98
C ASN A 528 9.64 -23.39 -12.01
N THR A 529 9.11 -23.03 -13.18
CA THR A 529 9.11 -23.94 -14.33
C THR A 529 10.50 -23.88 -14.95
N GLY A 530 11.27 -24.95 -14.75
CA GLY A 530 12.64 -25.07 -15.24
C GLY A 530 12.73 -24.85 -16.74
N CYS A 531 13.54 -23.86 -17.15
CA CYS A 531 14.07 -23.79 -18.50
C CYS A 531 15.14 -24.88 -18.64
N SER A 532 14.76 -25.99 -19.26
CA SER A 532 15.71 -26.98 -19.76
C SER A 532 16.59 -26.34 -20.84
N GLY A 533 17.90 -26.58 -20.72
CA GLY A 533 18.92 -25.92 -21.51
C GLY A 533 18.86 -26.21 -23.01
N SER A 534 19.23 -25.21 -23.79
CA SER A 534 19.82 -25.41 -25.11
C SER A 534 21.05 -24.51 -25.24
N THR A 535 22.19 -25.17 -25.42
CA THR A 535 23.49 -24.57 -25.71
C THR A 535 23.46 -24.01 -27.14
N PRO A 536 23.94 -22.78 -27.41
CA PRO A 536 24.19 -22.36 -28.79
C PRO A 536 25.54 -22.93 -29.24
N SER A 537 25.48 -23.81 -30.24
CA SER A 537 26.66 -24.24 -31.00
C SER A 537 27.25 -23.07 -31.79
N THR A 538 28.57 -22.92 -31.67
CA THR A 538 29.51 -22.30 -32.61
C THR A 538 28.98 -21.96 -34.01
N ARG A 539 29.03 -20.66 -34.38
CA ARG A 539 29.90 -20.11 -35.42
C ARG A 539 29.94 -18.59 -35.37
#